data_AF-A0A8X6J6E9-F1
#
_entry.id   AF-A0A8X6J6E9-F1
#
_cell.length_a   1.000
_cell.length_b   1.000
_cell.length_c   1.000
_cell.angle_alpha   90.00
_cell.angle_beta   90.00
_cell.angle_gamma   90.00
#
_symmetry.space_group_name_H-M   'P 1'
#
loop_
_entity.id
_entity.type
_entity.pdbx_description
1 polymer ?
#
loop_
_entity_poly.entity_id
_entity_poly.type
_entity_poly.pdbx_seq_one_letter_code
_entity_poly.pdbx_strand_id
1 'polypeptide(L)'
;LLLRLMVEKSSAKIQMGTKFGCEFTLIEHLLEAATRHNLSVVGVSFHIGTLAQDPNDYALCIEKSLNTFLTGERLGHKMTILDIGGGFPGEADSLEKFKECAPDSLKLCCIAGQTCDPLDIIVESCMLPELDVGDWLMFPNMGAYTNACSTQFNGFEKTGVKYVVSEETLSYLEKFSAGMKLCSFLKGKSVVLEKSNLLTK
;
A
#
# COMPACT_ATOMS: atom_id res chain seq x y z
N LEU A 1 19.40 -14.53 -8.28
CA LEU A 1 18.44 -13.63 -8.98
C LEU A 1 17.02 -14.15 -8.82
N LEU A 2 16.01 -13.28 -8.87
CA LEU A 2 14.61 -13.70 -9.00
C LEU A 2 14.11 -13.33 -10.40
N LEU A 3 13.39 -14.24 -11.05
CA LEU A 3 12.70 -13.96 -12.30
C LEU A 3 11.30 -13.42 -12.00
N ARG A 4 10.98 -12.19 -12.43
CA ARG A 4 9.65 -11.62 -12.21
C ARG A 4 8.70 -12.04 -13.32
N LEU A 5 7.57 -12.67 -12.99
CA LEU A 5 6.51 -13.01 -13.94
C LEU A 5 5.61 -11.81 -14.19
N MET A 6 5.15 -11.69 -15.44
CA MET A 6 4.09 -10.77 -15.81
C MET A 6 2.73 -11.30 -15.33
N VAL A 7 1.92 -10.40 -14.76
CA VAL A 7 0.51 -10.63 -14.44
C VAL A 7 -0.33 -9.84 -15.45
N GLU A 8 -0.78 -10.49 -16.52
CA GLU A 8 -1.46 -9.83 -17.66
C GLU A 8 -2.77 -9.14 -17.25
N LYS A 9 -3.59 -9.84 -16.48
CA LYS A 9 -4.88 -9.36 -16.00
C LYS A 9 -5.10 -9.89 -14.60
N SER A 10 -5.61 -9.04 -13.74
CA SER A 10 -6.03 -9.36 -12.39
C SER A 10 -7.25 -8.53 -12.01
N SER A 11 -7.82 -8.84 -10.85
CA SER A 11 -8.84 -8.06 -10.17
C SER A 11 -8.32 -6.75 -9.56
N ALA A 12 -7.01 -6.46 -9.64
CA ALA A 12 -6.44 -5.27 -9.03
C ALA A 12 -6.87 -3.98 -9.74
N LYS A 13 -7.12 -2.92 -8.96
CA LYS A 13 -7.47 -1.59 -9.48
C LYS A 13 -6.29 -0.92 -10.20
N ILE A 14 -5.08 -1.11 -9.68
CA ILE A 14 -3.86 -0.59 -10.31
C ILE A 14 -3.02 -1.78 -10.79
N GLN A 15 -3.05 -2.02 -12.08
CA GLN A 15 -2.32 -3.13 -12.73
C GLN A 15 -0.92 -2.67 -13.16
N MET A 16 0.08 -3.54 -12.94
CA MET A 16 1.48 -3.24 -13.26
C MET A 16 2.12 -4.23 -14.24
N GLY A 17 1.39 -5.27 -14.67
CA GLY A 17 1.94 -6.35 -15.49
C GLY A 17 2.43 -5.89 -16.86
N THR A 18 1.70 -4.99 -17.52
CA THR A 18 2.11 -4.46 -18.84
C THR A 18 3.41 -3.65 -18.79
N LYS A 19 3.78 -3.13 -17.62
CA LYS A 19 5.03 -2.38 -17.39
C LYS A 19 6.16 -3.27 -16.90
N PHE A 20 5.86 -4.33 -16.15
CA PHE A 20 6.86 -5.14 -15.47
C PHE A 20 6.53 -6.64 -15.49
N GLY A 21 7.57 -7.44 -15.64
CA GLY A 21 7.50 -8.89 -15.61
C GLY A 21 7.72 -9.51 -16.98
N CYS A 22 8.13 -10.76 -17.00
CA CYS A 22 8.34 -11.54 -18.20
C CYS A 22 7.06 -12.28 -18.59
N GLU A 23 6.72 -12.27 -19.88
CA GLU A 23 5.68 -13.13 -20.41
C GLU A 23 6.04 -14.61 -20.21
N PHE A 24 5.02 -15.45 -20.06
CA PHE A 24 5.23 -16.87 -19.75
C PHE A 24 6.00 -17.61 -20.86
N THR A 25 5.79 -17.20 -22.11
CA THR A 25 6.44 -17.74 -23.31
C THR A 25 7.94 -17.47 -23.38
N LEU A 26 8.44 -16.46 -22.66
CA LEU A 26 9.85 -16.05 -22.69
C LEU A 26 10.68 -16.57 -21.51
N ILE A 27 10.04 -17.23 -20.55
CA ILE A 27 10.67 -17.70 -19.30
C ILE A 27 11.85 -18.63 -19.58
N GLU A 28 11.67 -19.66 -20.41
CA GLU A 28 12.72 -20.63 -20.72
C GLU A 28 13.93 -19.95 -21.37
N HIS A 29 13.69 -19.06 -22.34
CA HIS A 29 14.75 -18.31 -23.00
C HIS A 29 15.56 -17.44 -22.03
N LEU A 30 14.91 -16.81 -21.05
CA LEU A 30 15.62 -16.03 -20.02
C LEU A 30 16.42 -16.91 -19.06
N LEU A 31 15.90 -18.07 -18.68
CA LEU A 31 16.61 -19.02 -17.83
C LEU A 31 17.84 -19.62 -18.54
N GLU A 32 17.71 -19.95 -19.83
CA GLU A 32 18.84 -20.38 -20.67
C GLU A 32 19.89 -19.29 -20.82
N ALA A 33 19.46 -18.03 -21.04
CA ALA A 33 20.37 -16.90 -21.08
C ALA A 33 21.12 -16.73 -19.75
N ALA A 34 20.41 -16.87 -18.62
CA ALA A 34 21.05 -16.83 -17.30
C ALA A 34 22.11 -17.93 -17.14
N THR A 35 21.80 -19.16 -17.56
CA THR A 35 22.77 -20.28 -17.56
C THR A 35 23.99 -19.96 -18.42
N ARG A 36 23.81 -19.47 -19.65
CA ARG A 36 24.91 -19.09 -20.56
C ARG A 36 25.81 -18.00 -19.98
N HIS A 37 25.26 -17.13 -19.13
CA HIS A 37 26.00 -16.05 -18.47
C HIS A 37 26.45 -16.40 -17.05
N ASN A 38 26.37 -17.66 -16.62
CA ASN A 38 26.72 -18.13 -15.27
C ASN A 38 25.97 -17.36 -14.16
N LEU A 39 24.75 -16.90 -14.45
CA LEU A 39 23.87 -16.25 -13.50
C LEU A 39 22.95 -17.29 -12.85
N SER A 40 22.92 -17.31 -11.53
CA SER A 40 22.01 -18.19 -10.79
C SER A 40 20.67 -17.52 -10.56
N VAL A 41 19.62 -18.08 -11.16
CA VAL A 41 18.23 -17.78 -10.80
C VAL A 41 17.84 -18.70 -9.65
N VAL A 42 17.32 -18.14 -8.56
CA VAL A 42 17.03 -18.88 -7.33
C VAL A 42 15.55 -18.84 -6.97
N GLY A 43 14.71 -18.31 -7.86
CA GLY A 43 13.32 -18.10 -7.54
C GLY A 43 12.58 -17.22 -8.52
N VAL A 44 11.32 -17.00 -8.15
CA VAL A 44 10.34 -16.27 -8.94
C VAL A 44 9.70 -15.19 -8.09
N SER A 45 9.39 -14.06 -8.69
CA SER A 45 8.50 -13.08 -8.09
C SER A 45 7.31 -12.76 -8.99
N PHE A 46 6.20 -12.32 -8.41
CA PHE A 46 5.10 -11.70 -9.15
C PHE A 46 4.47 -10.59 -8.31
N HIS A 47 3.57 -9.81 -8.90
CA HIS A 47 2.80 -8.80 -8.17
C HIS A 47 1.43 -8.65 -8.82
N ILE A 48 0.36 -8.94 -8.08
CA ILE A 48 -1.02 -8.95 -8.62
C ILE A 48 -1.47 -7.55 -9.05
N GLY A 49 -1.08 -6.54 -8.28
CA GLY A 49 -1.43 -5.13 -8.49
C GLY A 49 -1.99 -4.53 -7.20
N THR A 50 -2.12 -3.22 -7.11
CA THR A 50 -2.61 -2.57 -5.88
C THR A 50 -4.12 -2.71 -5.77
N LEU A 51 -4.60 -3.03 -4.56
CA LEU A 51 -6.01 -3.31 -4.26
C LEU A 51 -6.55 -4.51 -5.05
N ALA A 52 -5.89 -5.66 -4.93
CA ALA A 52 -6.40 -6.93 -5.45
C ALA A 52 -7.70 -7.31 -4.72
N GLN A 53 -8.71 -7.78 -5.48
CA GLN A 53 -10.06 -8.04 -4.96
C GLN A 53 -10.41 -9.53 -4.96
N ASP A 54 -9.76 -10.34 -5.79
CA ASP A 54 -9.96 -11.78 -5.91
C ASP A 54 -8.69 -12.55 -5.48
N PRO A 55 -8.73 -13.31 -4.37
CA PRO A 55 -7.63 -14.18 -3.96
C PRO A 55 -7.21 -15.21 -5.02
N ASN A 56 -8.09 -15.58 -5.96
CA ASN A 56 -7.76 -16.53 -7.03
C ASN A 56 -6.67 -16.01 -7.98
N ASP A 57 -6.47 -14.69 -8.07
CA ASP A 57 -5.36 -14.11 -8.84
C ASP A 57 -4.00 -14.56 -8.30
N TYR A 58 -3.86 -14.65 -6.98
CA TYR A 58 -2.65 -15.17 -6.34
C TYR A 58 -2.49 -16.67 -6.60
N ALA A 59 -3.56 -17.44 -6.48
CA ALA A 59 -3.53 -18.89 -6.72
C ALA A 59 -3.03 -19.20 -8.15
N LEU A 60 -3.54 -18.50 -9.15
CA LEU A 60 -3.12 -18.64 -10.55
C LEU A 60 -1.64 -18.26 -10.74
N CYS A 61 -1.16 -17.21 -10.08
CA CYS A 61 0.24 -16.81 -10.18
C CYS A 61 1.18 -17.78 -9.46
N ILE A 62 0.74 -18.40 -8.36
CA ILE A 62 1.49 -19.45 -7.66
C ILE A 62 1.60 -20.70 -8.57
N GLU A 63 0.53 -21.09 -9.25
CA GLU A 63 0.54 -22.20 -10.22
C GLU A 63 1.54 -21.93 -11.36
N LYS A 64 1.51 -20.72 -11.95
CA LYS A 64 2.49 -20.31 -12.97
C LYS A 64 3.93 -20.30 -12.44
N SER A 65 4.11 -19.91 -11.17
CA SER A 65 5.42 -19.92 -10.51
C SER A 65 5.96 -21.33 -10.34
N LEU A 66 5.12 -22.32 -10.02
CA LEU A 66 5.52 -23.73 -9.96
C LEU A 66 6.06 -24.23 -11.31
N ASN A 67 5.36 -23.94 -12.41
CA ASN A 67 5.83 -24.32 -13.75
C ASN A 67 7.20 -23.68 -14.09
N THR A 68 7.41 -22.45 -13.62
CA THR A 68 8.69 -21.74 -13.76
C THR A 68 9.80 -22.37 -12.93
N PHE A 69 9.48 -22.80 -11.70
CA PHE A 69 10.42 -23.53 -10.84
C PHE A 69 10.90 -24.82 -11.50
N LEU A 70 9.97 -25.63 -12.00
CA LEU A 70 10.28 -26.89 -12.70
C LEU A 70 11.17 -26.65 -13.93
N THR A 71 10.88 -25.59 -14.69
CA THR A 71 11.71 -25.19 -15.84
C THR A 71 13.11 -24.76 -15.41
N GLY A 72 13.22 -23.97 -14.34
CA GLY A 72 14.50 -23.56 -13.76
C GLY A 72 15.34 -24.74 -13.30
N GLU A 73 14.76 -25.67 -12.54
CA GLU A 73 15.46 -26.86 -12.04
C GLU A 73 15.98 -27.74 -13.18
N ARG A 74 15.17 -27.95 -14.23
CA ARG A 74 15.60 -28.65 -15.45
C ARG A 74 16.82 -28.00 -16.11
N LEU A 75 16.94 -26.68 -16.04
CA LEU A 75 18.05 -25.90 -16.60
C LEU A 75 19.21 -25.69 -15.62
N GLY A 76 19.20 -26.35 -14.47
CA GLY A 76 20.27 -26.33 -13.46
C GLY A 76 20.19 -25.17 -12.45
N HIS A 77 19.07 -24.44 -12.41
CA HIS A 77 18.83 -23.37 -11.43
C HIS A 77 18.23 -23.95 -10.15
N LYS A 78 18.85 -23.67 -8.99
CA LYS A 78 18.34 -24.12 -7.68
C LYS A 78 17.25 -23.17 -7.19
N MET A 79 16.01 -23.44 -7.56
CA MET A 79 14.84 -22.60 -7.27
C MET A 79 14.36 -22.82 -5.82
N THR A 80 14.43 -21.79 -4.99
CA THR A 80 14.15 -21.88 -3.54
C THR A 80 13.32 -20.72 -2.99
N ILE A 81 13.17 -19.63 -3.74
CA ILE A 81 12.50 -18.42 -3.28
C ILE A 81 11.26 -18.14 -4.14
N LEU A 82 10.10 -18.05 -3.50
CA LEU A 82 8.89 -17.51 -4.11
C LEU A 82 8.52 -16.20 -3.42
N ASP A 83 8.49 -15.13 -4.18
CA ASP A 83 8.04 -13.80 -3.75
C ASP A 83 6.66 -13.50 -4.38
N ILE A 84 5.62 -13.54 -3.57
CA ILE A 84 4.23 -13.33 -4.05
C ILE A 84 3.87 -11.85 -4.22
N GLY A 85 4.82 -10.94 -3.95
CA GLY A 85 4.64 -9.51 -4.04
C GLY A 85 3.62 -8.97 -3.05
N GLY A 86 2.87 -7.97 -3.49
CA GLY A 86 1.85 -7.30 -2.70
C GLY A 86 0.56 -7.10 -3.48
N GLY A 87 -0.26 -6.17 -2.98
CA GLY A 87 -1.61 -5.94 -3.50
C GLY A 87 -2.71 -6.17 -2.47
N PHE A 88 -2.33 -6.67 -1.28
CA PHE A 88 -3.22 -6.85 -0.15
C PHE A 88 -3.93 -5.53 0.22
N PRO A 89 -5.24 -5.57 0.54
CA PRO A 89 -5.96 -4.40 1.01
C PRO A 89 -5.41 -3.96 2.38
N GLY A 90 -5.33 -2.65 2.59
CA GLY A 90 -4.91 -2.05 3.87
C GLY A 90 -6.07 -1.82 4.85
N GLU A 91 -7.29 -2.20 4.48
CA GLU A 91 -8.52 -1.97 5.24
C GLU A 91 -9.26 -3.30 5.45
N ALA A 92 -9.82 -3.46 6.65
CA ALA A 92 -10.95 -4.36 6.89
C ALA A 92 -12.21 -3.47 6.99
N ASP A 93 -13.35 -3.92 6.47
CA ASP A 93 -14.65 -3.20 6.44
C ASP A 93 -15.17 -2.83 7.87
N SER A 94 -14.49 -1.91 8.55
CA SER A 94 -14.84 -1.49 9.91
C SER A 94 -14.45 -0.04 10.12
N LEU A 95 -15.06 0.85 9.32
CA LEU A 95 -15.27 2.22 9.78
C LEU A 95 -16.53 2.20 10.65
N GLU A 96 -16.33 2.28 11.98
CA GLU A 96 -17.39 2.80 12.83
C GLU A 96 -17.74 4.18 12.27
N LYS A 97 -18.95 4.31 11.73
CA LYS A 97 -19.45 5.60 11.26
C LYS A 97 -19.44 6.53 12.45
N PHE A 98 -18.53 7.51 12.45
CA PHE A 98 -18.63 8.65 13.36
C PHE A 98 -20.06 9.17 13.28
N LYS A 99 -20.64 9.44 14.45
CA LYS A 99 -22.02 9.87 14.62
C LYS A 99 -22.33 10.95 13.58
N GLU A 100 -23.15 10.62 12.58
CA GLU A 100 -23.66 11.60 11.63
C GLU A 100 -24.49 12.60 12.43
N CYS A 101 -23.90 13.75 12.76
CA CYS A 101 -24.70 14.95 12.93
C CYS A 101 -25.23 15.27 11.55
N ALA A 102 -26.38 14.70 11.19
CA ALA A 102 -27.08 15.05 9.96
C ALA A 102 -27.33 16.56 10.00
N PRO A 103 -26.61 17.37 9.20
CA PRO A 103 -26.84 18.81 9.19
C PRO A 103 -28.21 19.05 8.57
N ASP A 104 -28.93 20.06 9.05
CA ASP A 104 -30.29 20.38 8.56
C ASP A 104 -30.32 20.71 7.04
N SER A 105 -29.17 21.08 6.46
CA SER A 105 -29.01 21.28 5.01
C SER A 105 -27.62 20.93 4.50
N LEU A 106 -27.54 20.12 3.44
CA LEU A 106 -26.31 19.87 2.69
C LEU A 106 -26.31 20.67 1.38
N LYS A 107 -25.16 21.17 0.97
CA LYS A 107 -24.92 21.87 -0.30
C LYS A 107 -23.96 21.06 -1.16
N LEU A 108 -24.13 21.16 -2.47
CA LEU A 108 -23.21 20.58 -3.45
C LEU A 108 -21.93 21.42 -3.47
N CYS A 109 -20.80 20.77 -3.19
CA CYS A 109 -19.50 21.41 -2.98
C CYS A 109 -18.39 20.70 -3.77
N CYS A 110 -17.32 21.45 -4.08
CA CYS A 110 -16.05 20.95 -4.61
C CYS A 110 -14.95 21.24 -3.59
N ILE A 111 -14.00 20.30 -3.42
CA ILE A 111 -12.85 20.45 -2.53
C ILE A 111 -11.60 20.58 -3.41
N ALA A 112 -11.00 21.77 -3.40
CA ALA A 112 -9.76 22.06 -4.13
C ALA A 112 -8.55 22.02 -3.18
N GLY A 113 -7.39 21.71 -3.75
CA GLY A 113 -6.10 21.85 -3.09
C GLY A 113 -5.64 23.30 -3.04
N GLN A 114 -4.50 23.50 -2.39
CA GLN A 114 -3.97 24.83 -2.07
C GLN A 114 -3.11 25.44 -3.20
N THR A 115 -2.84 24.69 -4.27
CA THR A 115 -2.05 25.21 -5.38
C THR A 115 -2.87 26.13 -6.28
N CYS A 116 -2.19 26.93 -7.11
CA CYS A 116 -2.83 27.75 -8.12
C CYS A 116 -3.06 27.00 -9.44
N ASP A 117 -3.14 25.66 -9.40
CA ASP A 117 -3.36 24.81 -10.56
C ASP A 117 -4.84 24.37 -10.61
N PRO A 118 -5.57 24.62 -11.71
CA PRO A 118 -6.96 24.17 -11.84
C PRO A 118 -7.15 22.65 -11.81
N LEU A 119 -6.08 21.86 -11.96
CA LEU A 119 -6.11 20.40 -11.82
C LEU A 119 -5.94 19.94 -10.37
N ASP A 120 -5.60 20.83 -9.44
CA ASP A 120 -5.47 20.51 -8.01
C ASP A 120 -6.85 20.45 -7.34
N ILE A 121 -7.65 19.47 -7.76
CA ILE A 121 -8.98 19.17 -7.23
C ILE A 121 -8.90 17.84 -6.48
N ILE A 122 -9.28 17.86 -5.20
CA ILE A 122 -9.26 16.69 -4.31
C ILE A 122 -10.56 15.89 -4.45
N VAL A 123 -11.70 16.58 -4.45
CA VAL A 123 -13.03 15.99 -4.66
C VAL A 123 -13.84 16.89 -5.59
N GLU A 124 -14.18 16.40 -6.77
CA GLU A 124 -14.89 17.17 -7.79
C GLU A 124 -16.31 17.58 -7.34
N SER A 125 -16.99 16.69 -6.61
CA SER A 125 -18.37 16.87 -6.20
C SER A 125 -18.70 16.05 -4.97
N CYS A 126 -19.15 16.71 -3.91
CA CYS A 126 -19.65 16.07 -2.69
C CYS A 126 -20.72 16.93 -2.02
N MET A 127 -21.52 16.31 -1.15
CA MET A 127 -22.50 17.02 -0.33
C MET A 127 -21.88 17.31 1.03
N LEU A 128 -21.79 18.58 1.41
CA LEU A 128 -21.27 19.02 2.70
C LEU A 128 -22.23 19.99 3.38
N PRO A 129 -22.23 20.08 4.72
CA PRO A 129 -22.83 21.23 5.40
C PRO A 129 -22.16 22.54 4.96
N GLU A 130 -22.77 23.65 5.35
CA GLU A 130 -22.08 24.94 5.31
C GLU A 130 -20.90 24.90 6.29
N LEU A 131 -19.72 25.31 5.80
CA LEU A 131 -18.45 25.29 6.52
C LEU A 131 -17.87 26.70 6.53
N ASP A 132 -17.17 27.03 7.62
CA ASP A 132 -16.47 28.30 7.78
C ASP A 132 -14.96 28.14 7.59
N VAL A 133 -14.28 29.25 7.28
CA VAL A 133 -12.82 29.29 7.21
C VAL A 133 -12.26 28.94 8.59
N GLY A 134 -11.49 27.86 8.65
CA GLY A 134 -10.91 27.32 9.88
C GLY A 134 -11.50 25.98 10.32
N ASP A 135 -12.58 25.53 9.68
CA ASP A 135 -13.14 24.19 9.89
C ASP A 135 -12.20 23.10 9.36
N TRP A 136 -12.32 21.92 9.97
CA TRP A 136 -11.47 20.77 9.66
C TRP A 136 -12.25 19.72 8.87
N LEU A 137 -11.62 19.25 7.79
CA LEU A 137 -12.06 18.07 7.05
C LEU A 137 -11.14 16.89 7.37
N MET A 138 -11.74 15.72 7.59
CA MET A 138 -11.01 14.50 7.90
C MET A 138 -11.11 13.51 6.73
N PHE A 139 -9.94 13.07 6.25
CA PHE A 139 -9.81 12.01 5.25
C PHE A 139 -9.16 10.79 5.92
N PRO A 140 -9.94 9.76 6.30
CA PRO A 140 -9.37 8.54 6.87
C PRO A 140 -8.60 7.75 5.80
N ASN A 141 -7.87 6.71 6.24
CA ASN A 141 -7.17 5.76 5.35
C ASN A 141 -6.06 6.38 4.47
N MET A 142 -5.51 7.54 4.86
CA MET A 142 -4.48 8.28 4.12
C MET A 142 -3.04 7.82 4.41
N GLY A 143 -2.83 6.53 4.69
CA GLY A 143 -1.52 5.99 5.11
C GLY A 143 -0.59 5.54 3.96
N ALA A 144 -1.15 5.03 2.86
CA ALA A 144 -0.38 4.46 1.75
C ALA A 144 -0.38 5.39 0.53
N TYR A 145 0.78 5.56 -0.11
CA TYR A 145 0.96 6.36 -1.34
C TYR A 145 0.54 7.84 -1.23
N THR A 146 0.50 8.39 -0.02
CA THR A 146 0.18 9.80 0.26
C THR A 146 1.47 10.61 0.51
N ASN A 147 1.93 10.68 1.76
CA ASN A 147 3.11 11.46 2.12
C ASN A 147 4.40 10.94 1.45
N ALA A 148 4.46 9.64 1.13
CA ALA A 148 5.57 9.06 0.37
C ALA A 148 5.71 9.68 -1.05
N CYS A 149 4.61 10.16 -1.62
CA CYS A 149 4.55 10.76 -2.94
C CYS A 149 4.43 12.29 -2.90
N SER A 150 4.39 12.91 -1.72
CA SER A 150 4.22 14.37 -1.58
C SER A 150 5.46 15.12 -2.10
N THR A 151 5.22 16.28 -2.71
CA THR A 151 6.26 17.21 -3.18
C THR A 151 6.07 18.58 -2.52
N GLN A 152 6.98 19.52 -2.79
CA GLN A 152 6.88 20.91 -2.35
C GLN A 152 6.60 21.85 -3.54
N PHE A 153 5.82 21.37 -4.51
CA PHE A 153 5.34 22.22 -5.59
C PHE A 153 4.60 23.45 -5.03
N ASN A 154 4.76 24.62 -5.68
CA ASN A 154 4.36 25.93 -5.16
C ASN A 154 4.93 26.32 -3.77
N GLY A 155 5.98 25.63 -3.30
CA GLY A 155 6.70 25.98 -2.07
C GLY A 155 6.00 25.56 -0.77
N PHE A 156 4.93 24.78 -0.84
CA PHE A 156 4.23 24.32 0.35
C PHE A 156 5.01 23.23 1.11
N GLU A 157 5.01 23.30 2.43
CA GLU A 157 5.65 22.30 3.27
C GLU A 157 4.88 20.98 3.29
N LYS A 158 5.61 19.88 3.53
CA LYS A 158 4.98 18.56 3.70
C LYS A 158 4.22 18.50 5.02
N THR A 159 3.08 17.80 5.01
CA THR A 159 2.26 17.58 6.21
C THR A 159 3.06 16.89 7.31
N GLY A 160 3.08 17.50 8.50
CA GLY A 160 3.68 16.90 9.69
C GLY A 160 2.89 15.67 10.15
N VAL A 161 3.61 14.62 10.59
CA VAL A 161 2.99 13.39 11.11
C VAL A 161 3.12 13.37 12.64
N LYS A 162 1.99 13.21 13.32
CA LYS A 162 1.94 12.93 14.76
C LYS A 162 1.65 11.45 14.95
N TYR A 163 2.52 10.76 15.68
CA TYR A 163 2.36 9.35 15.99
C TYR A 163 1.61 9.19 17.31
N VAL A 164 0.63 8.31 17.35
CA VAL A 164 -0.15 8.00 18.56
C VAL A 164 -0.10 6.49 18.75
N VAL A 165 0.13 6.04 19.98
CA VAL A 165 0.20 4.61 20.32
C VAL A 165 -0.42 4.39 21.70
N SER A 166 -1.30 3.40 21.80
CA SER A 166 -1.88 3.00 23.09
C SER A 166 -0.84 2.25 23.92
N GLU A 167 -0.96 2.29 25.25
CA GLU A 167 -0.08 1.53 26.16
C GLU A 167 -0.12 0.03 25.88
N GLU A 168 -1.30 -0.50 25.54
CA GLU A 168 -1.50 -1.89 25.14
C GLU A 168 -0.69 -2.24 23.88
N THR A 169 -0.79 -1.41 22.83
CA THR A 169 -0.05 -1.60 21.58
C THR A 169 1.46 -1.53 21.83
N LEU A 170 1.91 -0.59 22.67
CA LEU A 170 3.31 -0.45 23.02
C LEU A 170 3.84 -1.71 23.72
N SER A 171 3.12 -2.20 24.73
CA SER A 171 3.44 -3.45 25.45
C SER A 171 3.47 -4.66 24.52
N TYR A 172 2.55 -4.72 23.55
CA TYR A 172 2.57 -5.77 22.53
C TYR A 172 3.83 -5.70 21.65
N LEU A 173 4.19 -4.50 21.18
CA LEU A 173 5.35 -4.30 20.30
C LEU A 173 6.67 -4.63 21.00
N GLU A 174 6.80 -4.34 22.29
CA GLU A 174 8.01 -4.62 23.09
C GLU A 174 8.36 -6.12 23.16
N LYS A 175 7.42 -7.02 22.83
CA LYS A 175 7.67 -8.46 22.69
C LYS A 175 8.62 -8.80 21.53
N PHE A 176 8.83 -7.88 20.59
CA PHE A 176 9.63 -8.09 19.38
C PHE A 176 10.84 -7.16 19.33
N SER A 177 11.98 -7.63 18.81
CA SER A 177 13.20 -6.79 18.74
C SER A 177 13.02 -5.55 17.87
N ALA A 178 12.25 -5.66 16.78
CA ALA A 178 11.89 -4.53 15.93
C ALA A 178 10.98 -3.54 16.67
N GLY A 179 10.05 -4.05 17.48
CA GLY A 179 9.18 -3.21 18.30
C GLY A 179 9.95 -2.45 19.38
N MET A 180 10.96 -3.06 20.02
CA MET A 180 11.85 -2.34 20.94
C MET A 180 12.59 -1.17 20.26
N LYS A 181 13.07 -1.37 19.03
CA LYS A 181 13.70 -0.28 18.24
C LYS A 181 12.70 0.83 17.91
N LEU A 182 11.48 0.46 17.52
CA LEU A 182 10.41 1.41 17.26
C LEU A 182 10.05 2.21 18.52
N CYS A 183 9.91 1.54 19.67
CA CYS A 183 9.67 2.20 20.96
C CYS A 183 10.78 3.20 21.29
N SER A 184 12.05 2.83 21.03
CA SER A 184 13.18 3.74 21.20
C SER A 184 13.15 4.92 20.22
N PHE A 185 12.70 4.73 18.98
CA PHE A 185 12.55 5.80 17.99
C PHE A 185 11.43 6.77 18.37
N LEU A 186 10.33 6.23 18.91
CA LEU A 186 9.16 7.00 19.34
C LEU A 186 9.47 7.83 20.60
N LYS A 187 10.36 7.38 21.48
CA LYS A 187 10.85 8.16 22.63
C LYS A 187 11.51 9.47 22.14
N GLY A 188 10.86 10.61 22.42
CA GLY A 188 11.33 11.95 22.03
C GLY A 188 10.69 12.52 20.75
N LYS A 189 9.80 11.77 20.10
CA LYS A 189 8.87 12.31 19.09
C LYS A 189 7.58 12.77 19.78
N SER A 190 6.74 13.54 19.08
CA SER A 190 5.40 13.93 19.54
C SER A 190 4.48 12.71 19.58
N VAL A 191 4.69 11.86 20.58
CA VAL A 191 3.91 10.67 20.86
C VAL A 191 2.89 11.02 21.92
N VAL A 192 1.61 10.98 21.56
CA VAL A 192 0.53 11.08 22.53
C VAL A 192 0.24 9.66 23.01
N LEU A 193 0.42 9.42 24.31
CA LEU A 193 -0.12 8.22 24.94
C LEU A 193 -1.63 8.41 25.08
N GLU A 194 -2.39 7.57 24.39
CA GLU A 194 -3.84 7.56 24.53
C GLU A 194 -4.19 7.02 25.92
N LYS A 195 -4.56 7.92 26.85
CA LYS A 195 -5.21 7.51 28.09
C LYS A 195 -6.64 7.12 27.75
N SER A 196 -7.05 5.94 28.20
CA SER A 196 -8.30 5.22 27.90
C SER A 196 -9.63 5.91 28.27
N ASN A 197 -9.72 7.24 28.33
CA ASN A 197 -10.88 7.97 28.87
C ASN A 197 -11.56 8.98 27.91
N LEU A 198 -11.37 8.88 26.59
CA LEU A 198 -12.01 9.82 25.65
C LEU A 198 -13.43 9.43 25.18
N LEU A 199 -14.01 8.33 25.68
CA LEU A 199 -15.40 7.93 25.36
C LEU A 199 -16.41 8.17 26.50
N THR A 200 -16.07 8.97 27.51
CA THR A 200 -17.05 9.44 28.51
C THR A 200 -17.02 10.96 28.65
N LYS A 201 -17.71 11.64 27.74
CA LYS A 201 -18.49 12.87 28.01
C LYS A 201 -19.38 13.22 26.83
#